data_AF-A0A399I9Z9-F1
#
_entry.id   AF-A0A399I9Z9-F1
#
_cell.length_a   1.000
_cell.length_b   1.000
_cell.length_c   1.000
_cell.angle_alpha   90.00
_cell.angle_beta   90.00
_cell.angle_gamma   90.00
#
_symmetry.space_group_name_H-M   'P 1'
#
loop_
_entity.id
_entity.type
_entity.pdbx_description
1 polymer ?
#
loop_
_entity_poly.entity_id
_entity_poly.type
_entity_poly.pdbx_seq_one_letter_code
_entity_poly.pdbx_strand_id
1 'polypeptide(L)'
;MCSLLDWSILVWHLISRWLYRCRSVDICTSGCLGRDSAKKGITTSMDADRPKNLGGRVMADPVISTKGKMNLKNKQWDAFISHASEDKDEVARTLAETLSGFGAKIWYDEFSLSLGDSLSRSIDKGLSGSRFGIVILSKNFFAKDWPEYELKGLVAKELGHDKVIIPLWHNVTREEVLEYSPTLADKLAAIYSEGKHSEICLKILGIIRPDLLSKIHRRTRYKEMLKNAEVIEIDPRKVKFGPIRHKELPRELIGRIRLIRAALWGVDTHSMAYWLDGFKRDSHPSQEVAWWEHVAACYVEFSKAKAASEEQCRAAYRVILTLCNKYDGNFQREIDILGQKNFDLLKNMCEYISPMLDVEENFPDVTEMNEAENNISMNDSDIEDFDLSPGEG
;
A
#
# COMPACT_ATOMS: atom_id res chain seq x y z
N MET A 1 23.69 -32.46 -31.61
CA MET A 1 22.87 -31.48 -32.36
C MET A 1 21.71 -31.06 -31.48
N CYS A 2 21.91 -30.06 -30.61
CA CYS A 2 20.81 -29.43 -29.86
C CYS A 2 20.38 -28.19 -30.64
N SER A 3 19.17 -28.21 -31.16
CA SER A 3 18.61 -27.17 -32.03
C SER A 3 18.22 -25.91 -31.25
N LEU A 4 18.43 -24.78 -31.91
CA LEU A 4 18.32 -23.38 -31.49
C LEU A 4 16.88 -22.87 -31.24
N LEU A 5 15.98 -23.63 -30.61
CA LEU A 5 14.54 -23.30 -30.57
C LEU A 5 13.92 -22.95 -29.20
N ASP A 6 14.69 -22.61 -28.17
CA ASP A 6 14.12 -22.30 -26.83
C ASP A 6 14.38 -20.86 -26.31
N TRP A 7 14.69 -19.91 -27.20
CA TRP A 7 15.06 -18.54 -26.80
C TRP A 7 13.90 -17.55 -26.75
N SER A 8 12.80 -17.81 -27.46
CA SER A 8 11.59 -16.97 -27.41
C SER A 8 10.89 -17.04 -26.06
N ILE A 9 10.97 -18.17 -25.35
CA ILE A 9 10.41 -18.34 -24.00
C ILE A 9 11.22 -17.52 -23.00
N LEU A 10 12.56 -17.57 -23.05
CA LEU A 10 13.43 -16.84 -22.14
C LEU A 10 13.30 -15.31 -22.30
N VAL A 11 13.13 -14.83 -23.53
CA VAL A 11 12.89 -13.42 -23.84
C VAL A 11 11.51 -12.97 -23.37
N TRP A 12 10.44 -13.74 -23.65
CA TRP A 12 9.10 -13.42 -23.17
C TRP A 12 8.96 -13.51 -21.65
N HIS A 13 9.68 -14.42 -21.01
CA HIS A 13 9.66 -14.62 -19.57
C HIS A 13 10.41 -13.50 -18.82
N LEU A 14 11.54 -13.03 -19.37
CA LEU A 14 12.22 -11.81 -18.89
C LEU A 14 11.38 -10.55 -19.10
N ILE A 15 10.67 -10.43 -20.23
CA ILE A 15 9.78 -9.30 -20.53
C ILE A 15 8.54 -9.32 -19.63
N SER A 16 7.91 -10.47 -19.42
CA SER A 16 6.72 -10.62 -18.56
C SER A 16 7.04 -10.32 -17.09
N ARG A 17 8.17 -10.83 -16.57
CA ARG A 17 8.67 -10.46 -15.24
C ARG A 17 9.07 -8.99 -15.14
N TRP A 18 9.60 -8.39 -16.21
CA TRP A 18 10.00 -6.96 -16.21
C TRP A 18 8.80 -6.01 -16.28
N LEU A 19 7.77 -6.35 -17.05
CA LEU A 19 6.59 -5.51 -17.22
C LEU A 19 5.72 -5.45 -15.94
N TYR A 20 5.61 -6.55 -15.18
CA TYR A 20 5.00 -6.52 -13.85
C TYR A 20 5.87 -5.77 -12.82
N ARG A 21 7.21 -5.90 -12.94
CA ARG A 21 8.20 -5.18 -12.13
C ARG A 21 8.11 -3.65 -12.28
N CYS A 22 7.66 -3.12 -13.43
CA CYS A 22 7.38 -1.70 -13.59
C CYS A 22 6.23 -1.20 -12.70
N ARG A 23 5.28 -2.06 -12.29
CA ARG A 23 4.18 -1.70 -11.36
C ARG A 23 4.61 -1.71 -9.88
N SER A 24 5.66 -2.46 -9.54
CA SER A 24 6.07 -2.75 -8.15
C SER A 24 7.43 -2.15 -7.74
N VAL A 25 8.14 -1.45 -8.62
CA VAL A 25 9.48 -0.92 -8.35
C VAL A 25 9.51 0.62 -8.43
N ASP A 26 9.73 1.26 -7.28
CA ASP A 26 10.45 2.53 -7.18
C ASP A 26 11.81 2.37 -7.90
N ILE A 27 11.90 2.85 -9.13
CA ILE A 27 13.17 2.93 -9.85
C ILE A 27 13.91 4.14 -9.31
N CYS A 28 14.86 3.90 -8.40
CA CYS A 28 15.85 4.89 -8.01
C CYS A 28 16.90 4.98 -9.12
N THR A 29 16.70 5.86 -10.12
CA THR A 29 17.75 6.21 -11.08
C THR A 29 18.61 7.33 -10.50
N SER A 30 19.55 6.99 -9.63
CA SER A 30 20.70 7.86 -9.39
C SER A 30 21.75 7.60 -10.47
N GLY A 31 21.88 8.57 -11.39
CA GLY A 31 23.11 8.90 -12.10
C GLY A 31 23.59 7.91 -13.17
N CYS A 32 23.29 8.22 -14.45
CA CYS A 32 24.14 7.90 -15.60
C CYS A 32 23.78 8.86 -16.75
N LEU A 33 24.24 10.10 -16.67
CA LEU A 33 24.33 11.04 -17.79
C LEU A 33 25.79 11.10 -18.25
N GLY A 34 26.03 10.96 -19.56
CA GLY A 34 27.28 11.30 -20.25
C GLY A 34 28.00 10.07 -20.85
N ARG A 35 27.75 9.69 -22.11
CA ARG A 35 28.35 10.18 -23.38
C ARG A 35 29.86 9.96 -23.50
N ASP A 36 30.23 9.01 -24.36
CA ASP A 36 31.54 8.94 -25.01
C ASP A 36 31.40 9.31 -26.49
N SER A 37 32.16 10.32 -26.92
CA SER A 37 32.70 10.43 -28.28
C SER A 37 33.83 11.46 -28.36
N ALA A 38 35.00 10.97 -28.79
CA ALA A 38 36.07 11.63 -29.55
C ALA A 38 37.17 12.46 -28.84
N LYS A 39 38.35 11.82 -28.74
CA LYS A 39 39.72 12.26 -29.15
C LYS A 39 40.13 13.73 -28.93
N LYS A 40 41.11 13.94 -28.03
CA LYS A 40 42.48 14.46 -28.31
C LYS A 40 43.25 14.64 -26.99
N GLY A 41 44.48 14.16 -26.95
CA GLY A 41 45.33 14.22 -25.76
C GLY A 41 45.90 15.61 -25.52
N ILE A 42 45.92 16.02 -24.25
CA ILE A 42 46.91 16.92 -23.65
C ILE A 42 47.20 16.35 -22.26
N THR A 43 48.47 16.08 -22.02
CA THR A 43 49.03 15.66 -20.73
C THR A 43 49.10 16.86 -19.78
N THR A 44 48.60 16.72 -18.56
CA THR A 44 49.18 17.38 -17.38
C THR A 44 48.90 16.53 -16.14
N SER A 45 50.00 16.17 -15.47
CA SER A 45 50.06 15.68 -14.10
C SER A 45 49.44 16.68 -13.12
N MET A 46 48.84 16.20 -12.04
CA MET A 46 49.18 16.55 -10.65
C MET A 46 48.03 16.20 -9.69
N ASP A 47 48.42 15.46 -8.66
CA ASP A 47 47.93 15.51 -7.28
C ASP A 47 46.50 15.09 -6.97
N ALA A 48 46.42 13.87 -6.44
CA ALA A 48 45.36 13.38 -5.60
C ALA A 48 45.31 14.18 -4.28
N ASP A 49 44.61 15.31 -4.29
CA ASP A 49 44.30 16.04 -3.07
C ASP A 49 42.92 15.60 -2.55
N ARG A 50 42.97 14.74 -1.53
CA ARG A 50 41.84 14.33 -0.69
C ARG A 50 41.35 15.58 0.08
N PRO A 51 40.09 16.03 -0.04
CA PRO A 51 39.62 17.09 0.83
C PRO A 51 39.62 16.59 2.27
N LYS A 52 40.40 17.30 3.08
CA LYS A 52 40.61 17.10 4.51
C LYS A 52 39.28 17.18 5.25
N ASN A 53 39.12 16.27 6.21
CA ASN A 53 38.11 16.31 7.27
C ASN A 53 38.07 17.71 7.90
N LEU A 54 37.05 18.49 7.56
CA LEU A 54 36.62 19.63 8.36
C LEU A 54 35.41 19.15 9.15
N GLY A 55 35.62 19.02 10.46
CA GLY A 55 34.59 18.64 11.43
C GLY A 55 33.44 19.65 11.41
N GLY A 56 32.42 19.34 10.62
CA GLY A 56 31.08 19.88 10.75
C GLY A 56 30.27 18.92 11.61
N ARG A 57 30.04 19.30 12.87
CA ARG A 57 29.15 18.61 13.81
C ARG A 57 27.80 18.42 13.13
N VAL A 58 27.46 17.18 12.74
CA VAL A 58 26.08 16.81 12.41
C VAL A 58 25.29 17.11 13.68
N MET A 59 24.50 18.18 13.66
CA MET A 59 23.50 18.43 14.69
C MET A 59 22.60 17.21 14.67
N ALA A 60 22.74 16.35 15.67
CA ALA A 60 21.76 15.32 15.94
C ALA A 60 20.39 16.02 16.04
N ASP A 61 19.38 15.42 15.41
CA ASP A 61 17.98 15.78 15.67
C ASP A 61 17.80 15.90 17.19
N PRO A 62 17.12 16.94 17.70
CA PRO A 62 16.95 17.10 19.13
C PRO A 62 16.23 15.86 19.64
N VAL A 63 16.96 15.04 20.40
CA VAL A 63 16.43 13.92 21.15
C VAL A 63 15.47 14.51 22.18
N ILE A 64 14.19 14.59 21.82
CA ILE A 64 13.12 14.90 22.75
C ILE A 64 13.16 13.80 23.80
N SER A 65 13.51 14.22 25.02
CA SER A 65 13.57 13.41 26.23
C SER A 65 12.35 12.51 26.36
N THR A 66 12.54 11.20 26.20
CA THR A 66 11.54 10.16 26.40
C THR A 66 11.29 9.91 27.89
N LYS A 67 10.73 10.90 28.60
CA LYS A 67 10.09 10.68 29.90
C LYS A 67 8.70 11.30 29.89
N GLY A 68 7.75 10.47 29.46
CA GLY A 68 6.33 10.80 29.30
C GLY A 68 5.68 10.01 28.18
N LYS A 69 5.80 8.68 28.15
CA LYS A 69 4.97 7.86 27.24
C LYS A 69 3.53 7.90 27.75
N MET A 70 2.80 8.97 27.45
CA MET A 70 1.34 8.93 27.39
C MET A 70 0.98 7.82 26.39
N ASN A 71 0.09 6.91 26.79
CA ASN A 71 -0.27 5.73 26.02
C ASN A 71 -1.13 6.11 24.80
N LEU A 72 -0.51 6.75 23.80
CA LEU A 72 -1.15 7.23 22.56
C LEU A 72 -1.52 6.09 21.60
N LYS A 73 -1.14 4.84 21.90
CA LYS A 73 -1.38 3.67 21.04
C LYS A 73 -2.80 3.09 21.15
N ASN A 74 -3.60 3.50 22.12
CA ASN A 74 -4.94 2.95 22.37
C ASN A 74 -6.09 3.94 22.12
N LYS A 75 -5.86 5.03 21.37
CA LYS A 75 -6.94 5.97 21.03
C LYS A 75 -7.70 5.47 19.80
N GLN A 76 -9.03 5.54 19.85
CA GLN A 76 -9.89 5.08 18.76
C GLN A 76 -9.77 5.97 17.51
N TRP A 77 -9.53 7.27 17.73
CA TRP A 77 -9.51 8.29 16.68
C TRP A 77 -8.14 8.98 16.60
N ASP A 78 -7.75 9.37 15.38
CA ASP A 78 -6.54 10.16 15.16
C ASP A 78 -6.76 11.61 15.59
N ALA A 79 -7.91 12.20 15.24
CA ALA A 79 -8.31 13.51 15.71
C ALA A 79 -9.82 13.65 15.85
N PHE A 80 -10.27 14.56 16.72
CA PHE A 80 -11.64 15.07 16.71
C PHE A 80 -11.69 16.50 16.16
N ILE A 81 -12.86 16.95 15.69
CA ILE A 81 -13.08 18.32 15.19
C ILE A 81 -14.14 19.02 16.03
N SER A 82 -13.72 19.98 16.85
CA SER A 82 -14.60 20.90 17.57
C SER A 82 -14.95 22.09 16.69
N HIS A 83 -16.23 22.40 16.56
CA HIS A 83 -16.72 23.46 15.67
C HIS A 83 -18.00 24.08 16.23
N ALA A 84 -18.31 25.31 15.82
CA ALA A 84 -19.64 25.87 16.06
C ALA A 84 -20.67 25.09 15.23
N SER A 85 -21.87 24.87 15.78
CA SER A 85 -22.91 24.09 15.09
C SER A 85 -23.25 24.59 13.68
N GLU A 86 -23.13 25.90 13.50
CA GLU A 86 -23.33 26.64 12.25
C GLU A 86 -22.25 26.32 11.19
N ASP A 87 -21.04 25.93 11.61
CA ASP A 87 -19.90 25.65 10.70
C ASP A 87 -19.85 24.19 10.22
N LYS A 88 -20.81 23.37 10.64
CA LYS A 88 -20.78 21.92 10.43
C LYS A 88 -20.70 21.56 8.95
N ASP A 89 -21.65 22.08 8.17
CA ASP A 89 -21.77 21.78 6.74
C ASP A 89 -20.82 22.63 5.89
N GLU A 90 -20.43 23.80 6.37
CA GLU A 90 -19.52 24.70 5.66
C GLU A 90 -18.08 24.16 5.67
N VAL A 91 -17.58 23.69 6.81
CA VAL A 91 -16.16 23.34 6.98
C VAL A 91 -15.93 22.00 7.67
N ALA A 92 -16.60 21.74 8.78
CA ALA A 92 -16.24 20.60 9.64
C ALA A 92 -16.39 19.25 8.90
N ARG A 93 -17.51 19.09 8.18
CA ARG A 93 -17.79 17.91 7.35
C ARG A 93 -16.75 17.73 6.24
N THR A 94 -16.54 18.77 5.43
CA THR A 94 -15.61 18.74 4.29
C THR A 94 -14.17 18.43 4.74
N LEU A 95 -13.75 18.99 5.88
CA LEU A 95 -12.47 18.70 6.51
C LEU A 95 -12.36 17.25 6.99
N ALA A 96 -13.38 16.76 7.70
CA ALA A 96 -13.43 15.39 8.19
C ALA A 96 -13.35 14.38 7.03
N GLU A 97 -14.20 14.55 6.02
CA GLU A 97 -14.28 13.66 4.86
C GLU A 97 -12.96 13.63 4.09
N THR A 98 -12.29 14.77 3.92
CA THR A 98 -11.02 14.85 3.19
C THR A 98 -9.87 14.19 3.95
N LEU A 99 -9.77 14.44 5.27
CA LEU A 99 -8.78 13.77 6.12
C LEU A 99 -9.02 12.26 6.20
N SER A 100 -10.27 11.83 6.26
CA SER A 100 -10.65 10.42 6.19
C SER A 100 -10.39 9.80 4.83
N GLY A 101 -10.54 10.55 3.74
CA GLY A 101 -10.12 10.13 2.40
C GLY A 101 -8.61 9.86 2.29
N PHE A 102 -7.78 10.51 3.12
CA PHE A 102 -6.35 10.20 3.25
C PHE A 102 -6.05 9.03 4.21
N GLY A 103 -7.07 8.46 4.85
CA GLY A 103 -6.96 7.31 5.75
C GLY A 103 -6.80 7.65 7.24
N ALA A 104 -7.03 8.92 7.64
CA ALA A 104 -7.07 9.31 9.05
C ALA A 104 -8.44 9.01 9.68
N LYS A 105 -8.46 8.56 10.94
CA LYS A 105 -9.71 8.35 11.68
C LYS A 105 -10.16 9.65 12.34
N ILE A 106 -11.23 10.27 11.85
CA ILE A 106 -11.72 11.58 12.30
C ILE A 106 -13.12 11.47 12.90
N TRP A 107 -13.35 12.15 14.03
CA TRP A 107 -14.65 12.21 14.70
C TRP A 107 -15.11 13.67 14.88
N TYR A 108 -16.28 14.04 14.38
CA TYR A 108 -16.72 15.45 14.39
C TYR A 108 -18.18 15.65 14.82
N ASP A 109 -19.09 14.72 14.54
CA ASP A 109 -20.54 14.92 14.75
C ASP A 109 -20.95 15.25 16.20
N GLU A 110 -20.27 14.69 17.19
CA GLU A 110 -20.59 14.91 18.62
C GLU A 110 -19.92 16.15 19.24
N PHE A 111 -19.08 16.88 18.50
CA PHE A 111 -18.34 18.05 18.99
C PHE A 111 -18.83 19.36 18.37
N SER A 112 -20.13 19.39 18.10
CA SER A 112 -20.85 20.59 17.70
C SER A 112 -21.15 21.44 18.93
N LEU A 113 -20.66 22.69 18.94
CA LEU A 113 -20.81 23.60 20.08
C LEU A 113 -22.03 24.51 19.89
N SER A 114 -22.82 24.65 20.96
CA SER A 114 -23.99 25.52 21.09
C SER A 114 -23.80 26.55 22.21
N LEU A 115 -24.67 27.56 22.25
CA LEU A 115 -24.65 28.57 23.31
C LEU A 115 -24.86 27.92 24.67
N GLY A 116 -23.97 28.23 25.63
CA GLY A 116 -24.01 27.68 26.99
C GLY A 116 -23.24 26.37 27.19
N ASP A 117 -22.68 25.78 26.12
CA ASP A 117 -21.76 24.65 26.26
C ASP A 117 -20.44 25.09 26.92
N SER A 118 -19.67 24.11 27.43
CA SER A 118 -18.32 24.35 27.93
C SER A 118 -17.28 23.85 26.92
N LEU A 119 -16.46 24.76 26.41
CA LEU A 119 -15.40 24.43 25.46
C LEU A 119 -14.39 23.45 26.08
N SER A 120 -14.03 23.69 27.33
CA SER A 120 -13.04 22.87 28.05
C SER A 120 -13.51 21.42 28.18
N ARG A 121 -14.78 21.20 28.55
CA ARG A 121 -15.37 19.86 28.68
C ARG A 121 -15.46 19.15 27.34
N SER A 122 -15.85 19.85 26.27
CA SER A 122 -15.87 19.30 24.91
C SER A 122 -14.49 18.81 24.49
N ILE A 123 -13.45 19.60 24.73
CA ILE A 123 -12.06 19.24 24.44
C ILE A 123 -11.61 18.03 25.27
N ASP A 124 -11.90 18.01 26.57
CA ASP A 124 -11.54 16.88 27.44
C ASP A 124 -12.21 15.58 26.99
N LYS A 125 -13.50 15.65 26.60
CA LYS A 125 -14.22 14.52 26.01
C LYS A 125 -13.53 14.05 24.73
N GLY A 126 -13.17 14.96 23.83
CA GLY A 126 -12.54 14.64 22.55
C GLY A 126 -11.16 14.00 22.71
N LEU A 127 -10.33 14.54 23.62
CA LEU A 127 -9.01 14.00 23.92
C LEU A 127 -9.05 12.66 24.68
N SER A 128 -10.18 12.31 25.30
CA SER A 128 -10.34 10.99 25.91
C SER A 128 -10.34 9.87 24.86
N GLY A 129 -10.97 10.10 23.70
CA GLY A 129 -11.05 9.13 22.59
C GLY A 129 -10.04 9.36 21.44
N SER A 130 -9.44 10.54 21.36
CA SER A 130 -8.59 10.96 20.22
C SER A 130 -7.17 11.32 20.62
N ARG A 131 -6.24 11.29 19.66
CA ARG A 131 -4.84 11.72 19.87
C ARG A 131 -4.66 13.23 19.77
N PHE A 132 -5.42 13.86 18.88
CA PHE A 132 -5.40 15.30 18.64
C PHE A 132 -6.83 15.88 18.62
N GLY A 133 -6.95 17.18 18.83
CA GLY A 133 -8.17 17.95 18.62
C GLY A 133 -7.94 19.07 17.63
N ILE A 134 -8.81 19.21 16.65
CA ILE A 134 -8.83 20.33 15.72
C ILE A 134 -9.96 21.26 16.17
N VAL A 135 -9.68 22.54 16.36
CA VAL A 135 -10.68 23.52 16.78
C VAL A 135 -10.86 24.56 15.69
N ILE A 136 -12.07 24.63 15.13
CA ILE A 136 -12.43 25.60 14.10
C ILE A 136 -12.75 26.93 14.79
N LEU A 137 -11.92 27.93 14.53
CA LEU A 137 -12.07 29.30 15.00
C LEU A 137 -12.67 30.13 13.86
N SER A 138 -13.99 30.29 13.90
CA SER A 138 -14.79 31.04 12.96
C SER A 138 -15.51 32.21 13.64
N LYS A 139 -16.19 33.04 12.86
CA LYS A 139 -17.09 34.07 13.43
C LYS A 139 -18.20 33.45 14.30
N ASN A 140 -18.75 32.30 13.89
CA ASN A 140 -19.77 31.58 14.65
C ASN A 140 -19.22 31.00 15.95
N PHE A 141 -17.95 30.58 15.95
CA PHE A 141 -17.26 30.15 17.17
C PHE A 141 -17.13 31.32 18.16
N PHE A 142 -16.66 32.48 17.71
CA PHE A 142 -16.46 33.64 18.59
C PHE A 142 -17.77 34.32 19.03
N ALA A 143 -18.86 34.17 18.28
CA ALA A 143 -20.18 34.67 18.65
C ALA A 143 -20.82 33.91 19.84
N LYS A 144 -20.29 32.73 20.18
CA LYS A 144 -20.67 32.02 21.41
C LYS A 144 -19.81 32.61 22.52
N ASP A 145 -20.41 33.39 23.43
CA ASP A 145 -19.73 34.14 24.51
C ASP A 145 -18.90 33.23 25.45
N TRP A 146 -17.71 32.82 25.01
CA TRP A 146 -16.81 31.96 25.77
C TRP A 146 -16.18 32.75 26.92
N PRO A 147 -16.21 32.23 28.16
CA PRO A 147 -15.47 32.83 29.25
C PRO A 147 -13.97 32.88 28.95
N GLU A 148 -13.30 33.97 29.33
CA GLU A 148 -11.88 34.19 29.04
C GLU A 148 -10.98 33.04 29.53
N TYR A 149 -11.34 32.41 30.65
CA TYR A 149 -10.60 31.27 31.20
C TYR A 149 -10.70 30.01 30.31
N GLU A 150 -11.80 29.81 29.56
CA GLU A 150 -11.93 28.68 28.63
C GLU A 150 -11.03 28.89 27.40
N LEU A 151 -10.99 30.11 26.86
CA LEU A 151 -10.08 30.46 25.75
C LEU A 151 -8.61 30.34 26.15
N LYS A 152 -8.25 30.76 27.38
CA LYS A 152 -6.90 30.53 27.94
C LYS A 152 -6.59 29.05 28.09
N GLY A 153 -7.57 28.23 28.48
CA GLY A 153 -7.44 26.77 28.58
C GLY A 153 -7.13 26.10 27.24
N LEU A 154 -7.74 26.58 26.15
CA LEU A 154 -7.43 26.15 24.78
C LEU A 154 -5.96 26.42 24.42
N VAL A 155 -5.49 27.65 24.66
CA VAL A 155 -4.10 28.07 24.39
C VAL A 155 -3.10 27.27 25.21
N ALA A 156 -3.40 26.98 26.47
CA ALA A 156 -2.51 26.19 27.33
C ALA A 156 -2.32 24.76 26.80
N LYS A 157 -3.37 24.14 26.26
CA LYS A 157 -3.31 22.79 25.64
C LYS A 157 -2.60 22.78 24.29
N GLU A 158 -2.49 23.93 23.62
CA GLU A 158 -1.66 24.10 22.43
C GLU A 158 -0.17 24.28 22.78
N LEU A 159 0.15 24.95 23.89
CA LEU A 159 1.52 25.27 24.31
C LEU A 159 2.21 24.18 25.13
N GLY A 160 1.44 23.22 25.65
CA GLY A 160 1.97 22.11 26.44
C GLY A 160 3.02 21.28 25.70
N HIS A 161 3.81 20.51 26.46
CA HIS A 161 4.84 19.60 25.92
C HIS A 161 4.28 18.58 24.92
N ASP A 162 2.98 18.26 25.01
CA ASP A 162 2.22 17.49 24.04
C ASP A 162 1.25 18.43 23.32
N LYS A 163 1.64 18.98 22.16
CA LYS A 163 0.77 19.83 21.31
C LYS A 163 -0.40 19.01 20.76
N VAL A 164 -1.45 18.86 21.55
CA VAL A 164 -2.59 18.00 21.21
C VAL A 164 -3.71 18.77 20.50
N ILE A 165 -3.74 20.10 20.58
CA ILE A 165 -4.75 20.93 19.91
C ILE A 165 -4.18 21.69 18.71
N ILE A 166 -4.94 21.70 17.61
CA ILE A 166 -4.62 22.36 16.34
C ILE A 166 -5.70 23.42 16.07
N PRO A 167 -5.41 24.72 16.21
CA PRO A 167 -6.34 25.78 15.83
C PRO A 167 -6.41 25.94 14.31
N LEU A 168 -7.64 25.99 13.77
CA LEU A 168 -7.92 26.22 12.36
C LEU A 168 -8.77 27.49 12.23
N TRP A 169 -8.21 28.56 11.66
CA TRP A 169 -8.95 29.79 11.40
C TRP A 169 -9.78 29.61 10.15
N HIS A 170 -11.08 29.89 10.25
CA HIS A 170 -12.01 29.85 9.13
C HIS A 170 -12.72 31.18 8.97
N ASN A 171 -12.49 31.84 7.82
CA ASN A 171 -13.13 33.10 7.46
C ASN A 171 -13.07 34.19 8.56
N VAL A 172 -11.93 34.28 9.25
CA VAL A 172 -11.64 35.28 10.29
C VAL A 172 -10.33 35.99 10.01
N THR A 173 -10.27 37.29 10.30
CA THR A 173 -9.02 38.06 10.19
C THR A 173 -8.23 38.04 11.50
N ARG A 174 -6.95 38.40 11.44
CA ARG A 174 -6.13 38.48 12.65
C ARG A 174 -6.67 39.55 13.60
N GLU A 175 -7.16 40.66 13.07
CA GLU A 175 -7.75 41.76 13.85
C GLU A 175 -8.99 41.29 14.61
N GLU A 176 -9.88 40.54 13.96
CA GLU A 176 -11.06 39.94 14.61
C GLU A 176 -10.60 38.99 15.73
N VAL A 177 -9.63 38.12 15.50
CA VAL A 177 -9.13 37.20 16.55
C VAL A 177 -8.44 37.97 17.69
N LEU A 178 -7.72 39.07 17.40
CA LEU A 178 -7.07 39.92 18.41
C LEU A 178 -8.11 40.57 19.34
N GLU A 179 -9.22 41.03 18.79
CA GLU A 179 -10.31 41.65 19.56
C GLU A 179 -10.94 40.67 20.56
N TYR A 180 -11.11 39.40 20.16
CA TYR A 180 -11.63 38.37 21.06
C TYR A 180 -10.57 37.85 22.04
N SER A 181 -9.37 37.54 21.56
CA SER A 181 -8.30 36.96 22.37
C SER A 181 -6.91 37.23 21.78
N PRO A 182 -6.16 38.19 22.35
CA PRO A 182 -4.79 38.46 21.92
C PRO A 182 -3.88 37.23 21.96
N THR A 183 -4.09 36.34 22.94
CA THR A 183 -3.32 35.11 23.11
C THR A 183 -3.52 34.08 21.98
N LEU A 184 -4.68 34.09 21.32
CA LEU A 184 -4.96 33.22 20.17
C LEU A 184 -4.45 33.82 18.86
N ALA A 185 -4.49 35.14 18.72
CA ALA A 185 -4.07 35.84 17.51
C ALA A 185 -2.56 35.82 17.23
N ASP A 186 -1.75 35.62 18.27
CA ASP A 186 -0.29 35.50 18.17
C ASP A 186 0.17 34.06 17.85
N LYS A 187 -0.75 33.15 17.50
CA LYS A 187 -0.47 31.74 17.20
C LYS A 187 -0.52 31.42 15.72
N LEU A 188 0.28 30.41 15.34
CA LEU A 188 0.31 29.86 13.99
C LEU A 188 -0.92 28.97 13.79
N ALA A 189 -2.01 29.55 13.31
CA ALA A 189 -3.18 28.81 12.88
C ALA A 189 -3.09 28.46 11.38
N ALA A 190 -3.66 27.31 11.01
CA ALA A 190 -3.94 27.05 9.60
C ALA A 190 -5.08 27.97 9.15
N ILE A 191 -4.90 28.69 8.04
CA ILE A 191 -5.94 29.57 7.48
C ILE A 191 -6.73 28.79 6.44
N TYR A 192 -7.95 28.42 6.77
CA TYR A 192 -8.90 27.82 5.85
C TYR A 192 -9.43 28.87 4.89
N SER A 193 -9.11 28.71 3.61
CA SER A 193 -9.56 29.58 2.52
C SER A 193 -10.00 28.73 1.33
N GLU A 194 -11.04 29.19 0.63
CA GLU A 194 -11.53 28.55 -0.59
C GLU A 194 -10.37 28.36 -1.59
N GLY A 195 -10.21 27.13 -2.09
CA GLY A 195 -9.15 26.76 -3.04
C GLY A 195 -7.85 26.20 -2.44
N LYS A 196 -7.63 26.29 -1.12
CA LYS A 196 -6.43 25.71 -0.44
C LYS A 196 -6.73 24.55 0.51
N HIS A 197 -7.97 24.05 0.49
CA HIS A 197 -8.47 22.98 1.35
C HIS A 197 -7.52 21.76 1.45
N SER A 198 -7.12 21.20 0.31
CA SER A 198 -6.28 20.00 0.29
C SER A 198 -4.88 20.24 0.86
N GLU A 199 -4.29 21.42 0.65
CA GLU A 199 -2.98 21.78 1.19
C GLU A 199 -3.01 21.83 2.72
N ILE A 200 -4.08 22.41 3.27
CA ILE A 200 -4.29 22.50 4.72
C ILE A 200 -4.51 21.11 5.31
N CYS A 201 -5.32 20.27 4.67
CA CYS A 201 -5.52 18.89 5.07
C CYS A 201 -4.19 18.12 5.11
N LEU A 202 -3.29 18.31 4.14
CA LEU A 202 -1.96 17.68 4.14
C LEU A 202 -1.06 18.21 5.27
N LYS A 203 -1.13 19.50 5.60
CA LYS A 203 -0.41 20.08 6.76
C LYS A 203 -0.91 19.48 8.07
N ILE A 204 -2.23 19.41 8.25
CA ILE A 204 -2.85 18.78 9.42
C ILE A 204 -2.47 17.28 9.47
N LEU A 205 -2.53 16.58 8.33
CA LEU A 205 -2.15 15.17 8.22
C LEU A 205 -0.71 14.92 8.64
N GLY A 206 0.21 15.84 8.30
CA GLY A 206 1.61 15.80 8.73
C GLY A 206 1.79 15.83 10.25
N ILE A 207 0.87 16.48 10.97
CA ILE A 207 0.87 16.53 12.44
C ILE A 207 0.25 15.25 13.02
N ILE A 208 -0.94 14.86 12.55
CA ILE A 208 -1.70 13.77 13.17
C ILE A 208 -1.19 12.37 12.76
N ARG A 209 -0.76 12.21 11.50
CA ARG A 209 -0.36 10.96 10.83
C ARG A 209 0.76 11.18 9.80
N PRO A 210 1.98 11.50 10.26
CA PRO A 210 3.13 11.73 9.37
C PRO A 210 3.50 10.50 8.50
N ASP A 211 3.13 9.30 8.95
CA ASP A 211 3.31 8.05 8.19
C ASP A 211 2.44 8.01 6.93
N LEU A 212 1.19 8.50 6.99
CA LEU A 212 0.30 8.57 5.85
C LEU A 212 0.78 9.62 4.84
N LEU A 213 1.18 10.80 5.33
CA LEU A 213 1.74 11.85 4.48
C LEU A 213 2.97 11.36 3.71
N SER A 214 3.87 10.63 4.38
CA SER A 214 5.06 10.03 3.75
C SER A 214 4.70 9.05 2.62
N LYS A 215 3.65 8.23 2.80
CA LYS A 215 3.15 7.32 1.77
C LYS A 215 2.57 8.07 0.57
N ILE A 216 1.80 9.14 0.83
CA ILE A 216 1.23 10.00 -0.21
C ILE A 216 2.36 10.63 -1.04
N HIS A 217 3.35 11.27 -0.40
CA HIS A 217 4.47 11.88 -1.09
C HIS A 217 5.28 10.89 -1.94
N ARG A 218 5.55 9.68 -1.42
CA ARG A 218 6.22 8.63 -2.19
C ARG A 218 5.45 8.28 -3.45
N ARG A 219 4.13 8.09 -3.33
CA ARG A 219 3.26 7.74 -4.46
C ARG A 219 3.15 8.87 -5.49
N THR A 220 3.05 10.12 -5.04
CA THR A 220 3.00 11.29 -5.93
C THR A 220 4.30 11.41 -6.71
N ARG A 221 5.45 11.35 -6.03
CA ARG A 221 6.77 11.38 -6.67
C ARG A 221 6.94 10.26 -7.69
N TYR A 222 6.52 9.04 -7.34
CA TYR A 222 6.58 7.91 -8.27
C TYR A 222 5.73 8.16 -9.54
N LYS A 223 4.52 8.69 -9.41
CA LYS A 223 3.67 9.04 -10.56
C LYS A 223 4.27 10.16 -11.42
N GLU A 224 4.86 11.18 -10.80
CA GLU A 224 5.55 12.25 -11.52
C GLU A 224 6.78 11.74 -12.26
N MET A 225 7.55 10.86 -11.62
CA MET A 225 8.68 10.18 -12.26
C MET A 225 8.23 9.38 -13.48
N LEU A 226 7.12 8.64 -13.38
CA LEU A 226 6.55 7.91 -14.52
C LEU A 226 6.07 8.85 -15.64
N LYS A 227 5.41 9.96 -15.29
CA LYS A 227 4.91 10.94 -16.27
C LYS A 227 6.05 11.59 -17.07
N ASN A 228 7.18 11.81 -16.42
CA ASN A 228 8.36 12.45 -17.01
C ASN A 228 9.40 11.44 -17.51
N ALA A 229 9.12 10.13 -17.44
CA ALA A 229 10.05 9.10 -17.87
C ALA A 229 10.07 9.02 -19.41
N GLU A 230 11.27 9.05 -19.99
CA GLU A 230 11.46 8.74 -21.40
C GLU A 230 11.30 7.24 -21.64
N VAL A 231 10.44 6.87 -22.58
CA VAL A 231 10.29 5.48 -23.02
C VAL A 231 11.42 5.17 -23.99
N ILE A 232 12.33 4.29 -23.56
CA ILE A 232 13.44 3.80 -24.38
C ILE A 232 13.22 2.33 -24.74
N GLU A 233 13.52 1.99 -26.00
CA GLU A 233 13.59 0.60 -26.41
C GLU A 233 14.95 0.03 -25.97
N ILE A 234 14.91 -1.01 -25.16
CA ILE A 234 16.11 -1.66 -24.62
C ILE A 234 16.10 -3.10 -25.10
N ASP A 235 17.23 -3.55 -25.64
CA ASP A 235 17.48 -4.97 -25.86
C ASP A 235 17.28 -5.72 -24.53
N PRO A 236 16.36 -6.69 -24.44
CA PRO A 236 16.08 -7.43 -23.20
C PRO A 236 17.34 -7.99 -22.52
N ARG A 237 18.40 -8.30 -23.29
CA ARG A 237 19.69 -8.80 -22.78
C ARG A 237 20.48 -7.76 -21.98
N LYS A 238 20.21 -6.48 -22.20
CA LYS A 238 20.86 -5.35 -21.50
C LYS A 238 20.10 -4.95 -20.23
N VAL A 239 18.92 -5.53 -19.98
CA VAL A 239 18.13 -5.26 -18.77
C VAL A 239 18.87 -5.84 -17.57
N LYS A 240 19.27 -4.96 -16.65
CA LYS A 240 19.90 -5.37 -15.39
C LYS A 240 18.83 -5.87 -14.43
N PHE A 241 19.11 -6.97 -13.74
CA PHE A 241 18.31 -7.39 -12.61
C PHE A 241 18.40 -6.33 -11.51
N GLY A 242 17.26 -5.80 -11.08
CA GLY A 242 17.21 -4.93 -9.91
C GLY A 242 17.68 -5.65 -8.63
N PRO A 243 18.02 -4.89 -7.58
CA PRO A 243 18.74 -5.38 -6.41
C PRO A 243 17.93 -6.42 -5.62
N ILE A 244 18.64 -7.24 -4.85
CA ILE A 244 18.02 -8.12 -3.84
C ILE A 244 17.43 -7.23 -2.74
N ARG A 245 16.12 -7.36 -2.50
CA ARG A 245 15.37 -6.61 -1.48
C ARG A 245 15.22 -7.43 -0.20
N HIS A 246 15.08 -8.73 -0.35
CA HIS A 246 14.90 -9.69 0.74
C HIS A 246 16.11 -10.61 0.82
N LYS A 247 16.84 -10.56 1.94
CA LYS A 247 17.98 -11.47 2.17
C LYS A 247 17.52 -12.93 2.14
N GLU A 248 16.38 -13.21 2.77
CA GLU A 248 15.76 -14.52 2.90
C GLU A 248 14.25 -14.42 2.69
N LEU A 249 13.63 -15.56 2.34
CA LEU A 249 12.18 -15.69 2.19
C LEU A 249 11.65 -16.62 3.30
N PRO A 250 10.45 -16.36 3.85
CA PRO A 250 9.76 -17.27 4.77
C PRO A 250 9.66 -18.70 4.22
N ARG A 251 9.71 -19.70 5.10
CA ARG A 251 9.72 -21.13 4.70
C ARG A 251 8.45 -21.53 3.97
N GLU A 252 7.31 -20.95 4.35
CA GLU A 252 6.01 -21.19 3.73
C GLU A 252 6.02 -20.73 2.27
N LEU A 253 6.60 -19.56 1.99
CA LEU A 253 6.77 -19.06 0.62
C LEU A 253 7.72 -19.94 -0.18
N ILE A 254 8.82 -20.41 0.41
CA ILE A 254 9.75 -21.33 -0.26
C ILE A 254 9.03 -22.62 -0.68
N GLY A 255 8.15 -23.16 0.17
CA GLY A 255 7.32 -24.32 -0.13
C GLY A 255 6.39 -24.10 -1.33
N ARG A 256 5.68 -22.96 -1.35
CA ARG A 256 4.80 -22.56 -2.46
C ARG A 256 5.58 -22.37 -3.77
N ILE A 257 6.73 -21.70 -3.71
CA ILE A 257 7.62 -21.51 -4.87
C ILE A 257 8.09 -22.85 -5.44
N ARG A 258 8.39 -23.84 -4.57
CA ARG A 258 8.76 -25.18 -5.02
C ARG A 258 7.62 -25.86 -5.78
N LEU A 259 6.37 -25.73 -5.33
CA LEU A 259 5.20 -26.28 -6.00
C LEU A 259 4.98 -25.66 -7.37
N ILE A 260 5.02 -24.33 -7.46
CA ILE A 260 4.94 -23.58 -8.73
C ILE A 260 6.00 -24.08 -9.71
N ARG A 261 7.25 -24.16 -9.26
CA ARG A 261 8.37 -24.63 -10.08
C ARG A 261 8.17 -26.07 -10.56
N ALA A 262 7.62 -26.94 -9.72
CA ALA A 262 7.34 -28.32 -10.09
C ALA A 262 6.22 -28.40 -11.13
N ALA A 263 5.15 -27.62 -10.95
CA ALA A 263 4.03 -27.54 -11.89
C ALA A 263 4.48 -27.05 -13.28
N LEU A 264 5.37 -26.07 -13.33
CA LEU A 264 5.84 -25.46 -14.58
C LEU A 264 7.10 -26.12 -15.17
N TRP A 265 7.60 -27.22 -14.58
CA TRP A 265 8.89 -27.80 -14.98
C TRP A 265 8.98 -28.13 -16.49
N GLY A 266 7.88 -28.57 -17.10
CA GLY A 266 7.86 -28.95 -18.52
C GLY A 266 8.00 -27.77 -19.50
N VAL A 267 7.76 -26.54 -19.04
CA VAL A 267 7.75 -25.34 -19.89
C VAL A 267 8.69 -24.24 -19.38
N ASP A 268 9.16 -24.36 -18.13
CA ASP A 268 9.98 -23.37 -17.45
C ASP A 268 11.06 -24.03 -16.58
N THR A 269 12.17 -24.39 -17.24
CA THR A 269 13.25 -25.16 -16.64
C THR A 269 14.32 -24.28 -16.00
N HIS A 270 14.00 -23.70 -14.84
CA HIS A 270 14.99 -22.98 -14.02
C HIS A 270 15.26 -23.66 -12.68
N SER A 271 16.47 -23.44 -12.14
CA SER A 271 16.89 -23.97 -10.86
C SER A 271 16.10 -23.34 -9.70
N MET A 272 16.00 -24.05 -8.57
CA MET A 272 15.34 -23.49 -7.38
C MET A 272 16.01 -22.17 -6.94
N ALA A 273 17.34 -22.08 -7.05
CA ALA A 273 18.09 -20.86 -6.74
C ALA A 273 17.66 -19.68 -7.63
N TYR A 274 17.42 -19.91 -8.92
CA TYR A 274 16.92 -18.88 -9.84
C TYR A 274 15.53 -18.37 -9.44
N TRP A 275 14.62 -19.28 -9.10
CA TRP A 275 13.27 -18.92 -8.65
C TRP A 275 13.32 -18.09 -7.37
N LEU A 276 14.08 -18.56 -6.36
CA LEU A 276 14.26 -17.85 -5.10
C LEU A 276 14.91 -16.48 -5.29
N ASP A 277 15.95 -16.37 -6.12
CA ASP A 277 16.61 -15.09 -6.40
C ASP A 277 15.66 -14.09 -7.07
N GLY A 278 14.79 -14.56 -7.97
CA GLY A 278 13.72 -13.75 -8.55
C GLY A 278 12.81 -13.16 -7.47
N PHE A 279 12.20 -14.03 -6.64
CA PHE A 279 11.27 -13.60 -5.58
C PHE A 279 11.94 -12.73 -4.50
N LYS A 280 13.24 -12.91 -4.24
CA LYS A 280 13.99 -12.04 -3.31
C LYS A 280 14.15 -10.59 -3.81
N ARG A 281 13.98 -10.35 -5.11
CA ARG A 281 14.11 -9.02 -5.73
C ARG A 281 12.78 -8.29 -5.85
N ASP A 282 11.67 -8.98 -5.64
CA ASP A 282 10.32 -8.40 -5.69
C ASP A 282 10.04 -7.57 -4.45
N SER A 283 9.21 -6.53 -4.59
CA SER A 283 8.84 -5.68 -3.45
C SER A 283 7.86 -6.35 -2.50
N HIS A 284 7.00 -7.24 -3.03
CA HIS A 284 5.99 -7.98 -2.27
C HIS A 284 5.98 -9.47 -2.70
N PRO A 285 6.96 -10.28 -2.26
CA PRO A 285 7.13 -11.65 -2.74
C PRO A 285 5.88 -12.53 -2.57
N SER A 286 5.09 -12.32 -1.50
CA SER A 286 3.86 -13.09 -1.27
C SER A 286 2.78 -12.85 -2.33
N GLN A 287 2.64 -11.62 -2.83
CA GLN A 287 1.69 -11.29 -3.89
C GLN A 287 2.14 -11.87 -5.23
N GLU A 288 3.44 -11.80 -5.51
CA GLU A 288 4.02 -12.41 -6.71
C GLU A 288 3.86 -13.94 -6.69
N VAL A 289 4.10 -14.59 -5.55
CA VAL A 289 3.87 -16.03 -5.40
C VAL A 289 2.40 -16.38 -5.68
N ALA A 290 1.44 -15.61 -5.15
CA ALA A 290 0.02 -15.84 -5.43
C ALA A 290 -0.33 -15.69 -6.92
N TRP A 291 0.28 -14.72 -7.62
CA TRP A 291 0.11 -14.58 -9.07
C TRP A 291 0.68 -15.78 -9.83
N TRP A 292 1.87 -16.25 -9.45
CA TRP A 292 2.49 -17.43 -10.05
C TRP A 292 1.74 -18.73 -9.77
N GLU A 293 1.06 -18.84 -8.62
CA GLU A 293 0.16 -19.95 -8.33
C GLU A 293 -1.03 -19.97 -9.28
N HIS A 294 -1.63 -18.80 -9.57
CA HIS A 294 -2.70 -18.70 -10.55
C HIS A 294 -2.25 -19.14 -11.94
N VAL A 295 -1.08 -18.69 -12.39
CA VAL A 295 -0.46 -19.12 -13.65
C VAL A 295 -0.23 -20.64 -13.66
N ALA A 296 0.32 -21.18 -12.58
CA ALA A 296 0.58 -22.61 -12.46
C ALA A 296 -0.71 -23.44 -12.45
N ALA A 297 -1.75 -22.99 -11.76
CA ALA A 297 -3.06 -23.63 -11.71
C ALA A 297 -3.68 -23.69 -13.12
N CYS A 298 -3.79 -22.54 -13.80
CA CYS A 298 -4.29 -22.47 -15.18
C CYS A 298 -3.52 -23.41 -16.12
N TYR A 299 -2.19 -23.43 -16.01
CA TYR A 299 -1.34 -24.28 -16.83
C TYR A 299 -1.56 -25.77 -16.53
N VAL A 300 -1.61 -26.17 -15.26
CA VAL A 300 -1.79 -27.57 -14.88
C VAL A 300 -3.16 -28.07 -15.30
N GLU A 301 -4.23 -27.32 -15.02
CA GLU A 301 -5.59 -27.68 -15.43
C GLU A 301 -5.70 -27.85 -16.95
N PHE A 302 -5.22 -26.87 -17.72
CA PHE A 302 -5.29 -26.93 -19.17
C PHE A 302 -4.42 -28.05 -19.74
N SER A 303 -3.18 -28.19 -19.24
CA SER A 303 -2.24 -29.21 -19.74
C SER A 303 -2.72 -30.64 -19.45
N LYS A 304 -3.43 -30.85 -18.34
CA LYS A 304 -4.00 -32.16 -17.99
C LYS A 304 -5.30 -32.46 -18.71
N ALA A 305 -6.15 -31.45 -18.90
CA ALA A 305 -7.48 -31.67 -19.47
C ALA A 305 -7.52 -31.60 -21.00
N LYS A 306 -6.63 -30.83 -21.63
CA LYS A 306 -6.75 -30.46 -23.06
C LYS A 306 -5.48 -30.65 -23.89
N ALA A 307 -4.29 -30.41 -23.33
CA ALA A 307 -3.07 -30.47 -24.12
C ALA A 307 -2.65 -31.92 -24.43
N ALA A 308 -2.47 -32.24 -25.71
CA ALA A 308 -2.07 -33.57 -26.17
C ALA A 308 -0.57 -33.64 -26.54
N SER A 309 0.10 -32.48 -26.74
CA SER A 309 1.51 -32.41 -27.13
C SER A 309 2.30 -31.39 -26.31
N GLU A 310 3.62 -31.57 -26.25
CA GLU A 310 4.53 -30.63 -25.60
C GLU A 310 4.48 -29.24 -26.24
N GLU A 311 4.26 -29.17 -27.56
CA GLU A 311 4.11 -27.91 -28.29
C GLU A 311 2.84 -27.16 -27.86
N GLN A 312 1.73 -27.87 -27.65
CA GLN A 312 0.50 -27.30 -27.10
C GLN A 312 0.69 -26.82 -25.66
N CYS A 313 1.39 -27.57 -24.80
CA CYS A 313 1.72 -27.12 -23.45
C CYS A 313 2.53 -25.81 -23.48
N ARG A 314 3.55 -25.71 -24.34
CA ARG A 314 4.38 -24.50 -24.49
C ARG A 314 3.57 -23.33 -25.05
N ALA A 315 2.66 -23.56 -26.00
CA ALA A 315 1.78 -22.51 -26.52
C ALA A 315 0.81 -22.00 -25.45
N ALA A 316 0.16 -22.91 -24.72
CA ALA A 316 -0.74 -22.57 -23.62
C ALA A 316 -0.02 -21.75 -22.55
N TYR A 317 1.19 -22.14 -22.15
CA TYR A 317 1.99 -21.39 -21.18
C TYR A 317 2.24 -19.94 -21.61
N ARG A 318 2.57 -19.70 -22.90
CA ARG A 318 2.77 -18.34 -23.42
C ARG A 318 1.49 -17.50 -23.41
N VAL A 319 0.35 -18.10 -23.77
CA VAL A 319 -0.96 -17.45 -23.71
C VAL A 319 -1.27 -17.04 -22.27
N ILE A 320 -1.16 -17.98 -21.32
CA ILE A 320 -1.43 -17.75 -19.89
C ILE A 320 -0.55 -16.61 -19.35
N LEU A 321 0.77 -16.66 -19.59
CA LEU A 321 1.67 -15.61 -19.14
C LEU A 321 1.28 -14.22 -19.68
N THR A 322 0.83 -14.14 -20.93
CA THR A 322 0.48 -12.86 -21.56
C THR A 322 -0.85 -12.33 -21.01
N LEU A 323 -1.86 -13.19 -20.93
CA LEU A 323 -3.21 -12.83 -20.48
C LEU A 323 -3.25 -12.51 -18.97
N CYS A 324 -2.57 -13.29 -18.12
CA CYS A 324 -2.46 -13.00 -16.68
C CYS A 324 -1.71 -11.68 -16.39
N ASN A 325 -0.89 -11.19 -17.34
CA ASN A 325 -0.28 -9.87 -17.27
C ASN A 325 -1.15 -8.75 -17.86
N LYS A 326 -2.36 -9.05 -18.35
CA LYS A 326 -3.30 -8.11 -18.98
C LYS A 326 -2.71 -7.38 -20.19
N TYR A 327 -1.86 -8.06 -20.96
CA TYR A 327 -1.35 -7.55 -22.24
C TYR A 327 -2.19 -8.05 -23.40
N ASP A 328 -2.51 -7.14 -24.31
CA ASP A 328 -3.06 -7.47 -25.61
C ASP A 328 -1.92 -7.93 -26.53
N GLY A 329 -1.70 -9.24 -26.56
CA GLY A 329 -0.73 -9.89 -27.44
C GLY A 329 -1.33 -10.29 -28.80
N ASN A 330 -0.49 -10.38 -29.82
CA ASN A 330 -0.86 -11.10 -31.04
C ASN A 330 -0.66 -12.61 -30.79
N PHE A 331 -1.76 -13.35 -30.74
CA PHE A 331 -1.79 -14.79 -30.46
C PHE A 331 -2.02 -15.66 -31.70
N GLN A 332 -1.89 -15.13 -32.93
CA GLN A 332 -2.24 -15.91 -34.12
C GLN A 332 -1.51 -17.25 -34.18
N ARG A 333 -0.22 -17.27 -33.86
CA ARG A 333 0.58 -18.50 -33.83
C ARG A 333 0.09 -19.48 -32.76
N GLU A 334 -0.21 -18.99 -31.56
CA GLU A 334 -0.74 -19.81 -30.47
C GLU A 334 -2.13 -20.36 -30.80
N ILE A 335 -2.97 -19.56 -31.46
CA ILE A 335 -4.29 -19.98 -31.96
C ILE A 335 -4.15 -21.06 -33.03
N ASP A 336 -3.16 -20.95 -33.93
CA ASP A 336 -2.90 -21.98 -34.95
C ASP A 336 -2.48 -23.32 -34.31
N ILE A 337 -1.77 -23.29 -33.18
CA ILE A 337 -1.31 -24.49 -32.45
C ILE A 337 -2.40 -25.09 -31.55
N LEU A 338 -3.16 -24.24 -30.84
CA LEU A 338 -4.14 -24.66 -29.83
C LEU A 338 -5.54 -24.87 -30.41
N GLY A 339 -5.88 -24.16 -31.49
CA GLY A 339 -7.23 -23.97 -32.00
C GLY A 339 -8.01 -22.91 -31.21
N GLN A 340 -8.92 -22.22 -31.91
CA GLN A 340 -9.70 -21.10 -31.35
C GLN A 340 -10.44 -21.48 -30.06
N LYS A 341 -11.09 -22.65 -30.02
CA LYS A 341 -11.86 -23.13 -28.86
C LYS A 341 -11.01 -23.24 -27.59
N ASN A 342 -9.77 -23.73 -27.71
CA ASN A 342 -8.87 -23.88 -26.57
C ASN A 342 -8.27 -22.55 -26.14
N PHE A 343 -8.04 -21.64 -27.09
CA PHE A 343 -7.63 -20.27 -26.79
C PHE A 343 -8.71 -19.53 -25.99
N ASP A 344 -9.98 -19.61 -26.42
CA ASP A 344 -11.09 -18.97 -25.70
C ASP A 344 -11.27 -19.54 -24.29
N LEU A 345 -11.08 -20.85 -24.12
CA LEU A 345 -11.06 -21.50 -22.81
C LEU A 345 -9.94 -20.94 -21.92
N LEU A 346 -8.71 -20.85 -22.43
CA LEU A 346 -7.57 -20.28 -21.68
C LEU A 346 -7.82 -18.84 -21.26
N LYS A 347 -8.45 -18.05 -22.13
CA LYS A 347 -8.83 -16.67 -21.81
C LYS A 347 -9.76 -16.62 -20.60
N ASN A 348 -10.81 -17.45 -20.61
CA ASN A 348 -11.72 -17.55 -19.48
C ASN A 348 -10.99 -18.03 -18.22
N MET A 349 -10.19 -19.10 -18.29
CA MET A 349 -9.42 -19.60 -17.14
C MET A 349 -8.50 -18.52 -16.53
N CYS A 350 -7.88 -17.67 -17.35
CA CYS A 350 -7.02 -16.60 -16.85
C CYS A 350 -7.80 -15.48 -16.13
N GLU A 351 -9.07 -15.27 -16.46
CA GLU A 351 -9.93 -14.22 -15.88
C GLU A 351 -10.48 -14.60 -14.49
N TYR A 352 -10.74 -15.88 -14.24
CA TYR A 352 -11.38 -16.36 -13.00
C TYR A 352 -10.43 -17.19 -12.13
N ILE A 353 -10.51 -17.00 -10.82
CA ILE A 353 -9.65 -17.70 -9.84
C ILE A 353 -10.19 -19.10 -9.52
N SER A 354 -11.50 -19.30 -9.59
CA SER A 354 -12.11 -20.61 -9.38
C SER A 354 -11.88 -21.53 -10.59
N PRO A 355 -11.60 -22.82 -10.36
CA PRO A 355 -11.40 -23.78 -11.44
C PRO A 355 -12.66 -23.87 -12.29
N MET A 356 -12.51 -23.76 -13.62
CA MET A 356 -13.61 -23.96 -14.56
C MET A 356 -13.78 -25.42 -14.96
N LEU A 357 -12.74 -26.22 -14.76
CA LEU A 357 -12.72 -27.65 -15.02
C LEU A 357 -12.78 -28.35 -13.67
N ASP A 358 -14.00 -28.47 -13.14
CA ASP A 358 -14.23 -29.14 -11.87
C ASP A 358 -14.65 -30.60 -12.07
N VAL A 359 -14.48 -31.42 -11.03
CA VAL A 359 -14.96 -32.80 -11.01
C VAL A 359 -16.41 -32.77 -10.53
N GLU A 360 -17.32 -33.41 -11.28
CA GLU A 360 -18.69 -33.61 -10.79
C GLU A 360 -18.66 -34.57 -9.59
N GLU A 361 -18.90 -34.04 -8.39
CA GLU A 361 -19.09 -34.85 -7.19
C GLU A 361 -20.49 -35.49 -7.24
N ASN A 362 -20.58 -36.69 -7.83
CA ASN A 362 -21.74 -37.55 -7.67
C ASN A 362 -21.74 -38.11 -6.24
N PHE A 363 -22.21 -37.32 -5.28
CA PHE A 363 -22.57 -37.86 -3.98
C PHE A 363 -23.78 -38.79 -4.18
N PRO A 364 -23.72 -40.06 -3.73
CA PRO A 364 -24.93 -40.85 -3.63
C PRO A 364 -25.94 -40.09 -2.76
N ASP A 365 -27.18 -40.01 -3.23
CA ASP A 365 -28.24 -39.32 -2.51
C ASP A 365 -28.32 -39.91 -1.09
N VAL A 366 -28.36 -39.05 -0.07
CA VAL A 366 -28.31 -39.42 1.35
C VAL A 366 -29.53 -40.28 1.73
N THR A 367 -30.51 -40.40 0.84
CA THR A 367 -31.66 -41.29 0.95
C THR A 367 -31.32 -42.78 0.80
N GLU A 368 -30.21 -43.16 0.14
CA GLU A 368 -29.82 -44.57 -0.02
C GLU A 368 -28.94 -45.12 1.12
N MET A 369 -28.50 -44.29 2.07
CA MET A 369 -27.67 -44.73 3.20
C MET A 369 -28.47 -45.09 4.47
N ASN A 370 -29.80 -44.91 4.47
CA ASN A 370 -30.64 -45.13 5.65
C ASN A 370 -31.12 -46.58 5.88
N GLU A 371 -30.61 -47.58 5.15
CA GLU A 371 -30.98 -48.99 5.37
C GLU A 371 -29.84 -49.87 5.92
N ALA A 372 -28.62 -49.35 6.08
CA ALA A 372 -27.46 -50.17 6.45
C ALA A 372 -26.75 -49.82 7.77
N GLU A 373 -27.19 -48.80 8.53
CA GLU A 373 -26.57 -48.46 9.81
C GLU A 373 -27.58 -48.52 10.96
N ASN A 374 -27.88 -49.75 11.39
CA ASN A 374 -28.59 -50.00 12.64
C ASN A 374 -27.82 -51.01 13.51
N ASN A 375 -26.48 -50.97 13.50
CA ASN A 375 -25.68 -51.80 14.40
C ASN A 375 -24.19 -51.40 14.57
N ILE A 376 -23.89 -50.12 14.84
CA ILE A 376 -22.58 -49.76 15.37
C ILE A 376 -22.77 -48.81 16.56
N SER A 377 -22.57 -49.33 17.77
CA SER A 377 -22.47 -48.50 18.98
C SER A 377 -21.12 -47.76 18.97
N MET A 378 -21.16 -46.44 18.83
CA MET A 378 -19.98 -45.59 19.01
C MET A 378 -19.72 -45.35 20.50
N ASN A 379 -18.49 -45.59 20.93
CA ASN A 379 -17.98 -45.23 22.25
C ASN A 379 -17.66 -43.73 22.29
N ASP A 380 -18.07 -43.10 23.39
CA ASP A 380 -18.10 -41.65 23.65
C ASP A 380 -16.73 -41.05 24.04
N SER A 381 -15.62 -41.46 23.41
CA SER A 381 -14.27 -41.08 23.89
C SER A 381 -13.45 -40.14 23.00
N ASP A 382 -13.91 -39.72 21.82
CA ASP A 382 -13.10 -38.88 20.91
C ASP A 382 -13.82 -37.60 20.46
N ILE A 383 -14.43 -36.88 21.39
CA ILE A 383 -14.81 -35.46 21.17
C ILE A 383 -13.72 -34.60 21.80
N GLU A 384 -12.87 -34.00 20.97
CA GLU A 384 -11.98 -32.92 21.41
C GLU A 384 -12.84 -31.70 21.77
N ASP A 385 -13.05 -31.49 23.07
CA ASP A 385 -13.70 -30.30 23.62
C ASP A 385 -12.90 -29.03 23.29
N PHE A 386 -13.46 -28.19 22.43
CA PHE A 386 -12.96 -26.85 22.15
C PHE A 386 -13.42 -25.91 23.29
N ASP A 387 -12.58 -25.73 24.31
CA ASP A 387 -12.86 -24.85 25.45
C ASP A 387 -12.94 -23.38 25.00
N LEU A 388 -14.18 -22.86 24.93
CA LEU A 388 -14.50 -21.46 24.73
C LEU A 388 -14.95 -20.84 26.05
N SER A 389 -14.05 -20.73 27.00
CA SER A 389 -14.26 -19.90 28.20
C SER A 389 -13.82 -18.45 27.93
N PRO A 390 -14.67 -17.43 28.23
CA PRO A 390 -14.30 -16.03 28.12
C PRO A 390 -13.41 -15.64 29.31
N GLY A 391 -12.16 -15.25 29.02
CA GLY A 391 -11.23 -14.80 30.06
C GLY A 391 -11.67 -13.50 30.72
N GLU A 392 -11.98 -13.55 32.01
CA GLU A 392 -11.93 -12.41 32.93
C GLU A 392 -10.47 -12.21 33.39
N GLY A 393 -9.97 -10.98 33.25
CA GLY A 393 -8.63 -10.57 33.69
C GLY A 393 -8.22 -9.21 33.16
#